data_AF-A0A1F4UM39-F1
#
_entry.id   AF-A0A1F4UM39-F1
#
_cell.length_a   1.000
_cell.length_b   1.000
_cell.length_c   1.000
_cell.angle_alpha   90.00
_cell.angle_beta   90.00
_cell.angle_gamma   90.00
#
_symmetry.space_group_name_H-M   'P 1'
#
loop_
_entity.id
_entity.type
_entity.pdbx_description
1 polymer ?
#
loop_
_entity_poly.entity_id
_entity_poly.type
_entity_poly.pdbx_seq_one_letter_code
_entity_poly.pdbx_strand_id
1 'polypeptide(L)'
;MNKICLKLLLTTFIIGFLIKVALAASLTLTNIGALATNNSKYSEWWYTGINPTFKGTTTAGSEVKIKLNSTENKVTADSAGNWSYSATLASGDHTVAITSGSESYSFTLHLGQDMSASDAGVSSPSARQTTTSVPSTGYNQMVGVTTALVLIGAGMYSYVNGMRNQKKIHVKYILKSLDKDNSF
;
A
#
# COMPACT_ATOMS: atom_id res chain seq x y z
N MET A 1 35.20 19.24 21.80
CA MET A 1 33.72 19.16 21.77
C MET A 1 33.19 19.47 23.17
N ASN A 2 32.52 20.60 23.36
CA ASN A 2 32.19 21.12 24.69
C ASN A 2 31.22 20.18 25.43
N LYS A 3 31.47 19.94 26.73
CA LYS A 3 30.64 19.07 27.61
C LYS A 3 29.15 19.48 27.61
N ILE A 4 28.87 20.74 27.32
CA ILE A 4 27.53 21.32 27.17
C ILE A 4 26.82 20.78 25.92
N CYS A 5 27.54 20.62 24.80
CA CYS A 5 27.00 20.09 23.55
C CYS A 5 26.63 18.61 23.67
N LEU A 6 27.46 17.83 24.39
CA LEU A 6 27.19 16.41 24.67
C LEU A 6 25.97 16.22 25.59
N LYS A 7 25.83 17.08 26.61
CA LYS A 7 24.65 17.06 27.50
C LYS A 7 23.38 17.42 26.73
N LEU A 8 23.40 18.48 25.92
CA LEU A 8 22.27 18.84 25.07
C LEU A 8 21.85 17.70 24.13
N LEU A 9 22.82 17.03 23.49
CA LEU A 9 22.55 15.90 22.60
C LEU A 9 21.94 14.70 23.34
N LEU A 10 22.42 14.40 24.55
CA LEU A 10 21.90 13.30 25.37
C LEU A 10 20.48 13.58 25.88
N THR A 11 20.18 14.82 26.26
CA THR A 11 18.84 15.21 26.73
C THR A 11 17.80 15.12 25.61
N THR A 12 18.13 15.54 24.39
CA THR A 12 17.21 15.43 23.24
C THR A 12 16.96 13.97 22.87
N PHE A 13 17.97 13.11 22.99
CA PHE A 13 17.84 11.66 22.76
C PHE A 13 16.96 10.99 23.83
N ILE A 14 17.09 11.36 25.11
CA ILE A 14 16.27 10.84 26.21
C ILE A 14 14.81 11.31 26.10
N ILE A 15 14.58 12.57 25.72
CA ILE A 15 13.23 13.09 25.48
C ILE A 15 12.58 12.37 24.31
N GLY A 16 13.30 12.16 23.19
CA GLY A 16 12.81 11.36 22.06
C GLY A 16 12.45 9.92 22.44
N PHE A 17 13.18 9.32 23.37
CA PHE A 17 12.95 7.95 23.87
C PHE A 17 11.76 7.84 24.85
N LEU A 18 11.41 8.92 25.54
CA LEU A 18 10.25 8.98 26.45
C LEU A 18 8.93 9.31 25.74
N ILE A 19 8.99 9.85 24.51
CA ILE A 19 7.80 10.13 23.71
C ILE A 19 7.40 8.86 22.95
N LYS A 20 6.38 8.14 23.42
CA LYS A 20 5.72 7.12 22.61
C LYS A 20 5.00 7.81 21.45
N VAL A 21 5.60 7.85 20.27
CA VAL A 21 4.91 8.30 19.06
C VAL A 21 3.80 7.28 18.75
N ALA A 22 2.56 7.63 19.09
CA ALA A 22 1.39 6.86 18.69
C ALA A 22 1.09 7.20 17.23
N LEU A 23 1.48 6.32 16.30
CA LEU A 23 0.94 6.35 14.95
C LEU A 23 -0.54 5.95 15.05
N ALA A 24 -1.44 6.92 14.89
CA ALA A 24 -2.86 6.61 14.78
C ALA A 24 -3.07 5.83 13.47
N ALA A 25 -3.30 4.54 13.58
CA ALA A 25 -3.67 3.73 12.43
C ALA A 25 -5.15 3.97 12.11
N SER A 26 -5.42 4.35 10.85
CA SER A 26 -6.78 4.50 10.35
C SER A 26 -7.51 3.16 10.32
N LEU A 27 -8.82 3.20 10.56
CA LEU A 27 -9.75 2.10 10.39
C LEU A 27 -9.78 1.68 8.93
N THR A 28 -9.30 0.47 8.68
CA THR A 28 -9.38 -0.20 7.38
C THR A 28 -10.17 -1.50 7.50
N LEU A 29 -10.83 -1.88 6.41
CA LEU A 29 -11.32 -3.23 6.20
C LEU A 29 -10.43 -3.81 5.09
N THR A 30 -9.76 -4.93 5.36
CA THR A 30 -8.84 -5.60 4.41
C THR A 30 -9.48 -6.83 3.77
N ASN A 31 -10.36 -7.52 4.49
CA ASN A 31 -11.00 -8.74 4.00
C ASN A 31 -12.44 -8.91 4.47
N ILE A 32 -13.25 -9.53 3.61
CA ILE A 32 -14.58 -10.07 3.90
C ILE A 32 -14.52 -11.57 3.55
N GLY A 33 -14.29 -12.42 4.55
CA GLY A 33 -14.00 -13.84 4.31
C GLY A 33 -12.76 -14.01 3.43
N ALA A 34 -12.93 -14.67 2.28
CA ALA A 34 -11.86 -14.85 1.29
C ALA A 34 -11.71 -13.67 0.31
N LEU A 35 -12.64 -12.70 0.31
CA LEU A 35 -12.57 -11.51 -0.53
C LEU A 35 -11.59 -10.51 0.06
N ALA A 36 -10.59 -10.09 -0.71
CA ALA A 36 -9.73 -8.97 -0.36
C ALA A 36 -10.36 -7.65 -0.83
N THR A 37 -10.45 -6.67 0.06
CA THR A 37 -11.02 -5.35 -0.25
C THR A 37 -10.01 -4.39 -0.86
N ASN A 38 -8.71 -4.71 -0.75
CA ASN A 38 -7.59 -3.84 -1.14
C ASN A 38 -7.69 -2.43 -0.53
N ASN A 39 -8.23 -2.34 0.68
CA ASN A 39 -8.45 -1.09 1.42
C ASN A 39 -9.43 -0.12 0.75
N SER A 40 -10.16 -0.55 -0.28
CA SER A 40 -11.24 0.25 -0.88
C SER A 40 -12.42 0.41 0.08
N LYS A 41 -13.11 1.55 0.01
CA LYS A 41 -14.32 1.85 0.80
C LYS A 41 -15.52 2.02 -0.13
N TYR A 42 -15.98 0.93 -0.74
CA TYR A 42 -17.18 0.93 -1.57
C TYR A 42 -18.46 0.95 -0.73
N SER A 43 -19.56 1.43 -1.31
CA SER A 43 -20.88 1.38 -0.68
C SER A 43 -21.48 -0.02 -0.66
N GLU A 44 -20.98 -0.92 -1.51
CA GLU A 44 -21.51 -2.28 -1.70
C GLU A 44 -20.39 -3.30 -1.91
N TRP A 45 -20.62 -4.52 -1.43
CA TRP A 45 -19.73 -5.67 -1.62
C TRP A 45 -20.53 -6.93 -1.94
N TRP A 46 -20.05 -7.73 -2.89
CA TRP A 46 -20.57 -9.06 -3.18
C TRP A 46 -19.61 -10.12 -2.66
N TYR A 47 -20.13 -11.09 -1.91
CA TYR A 47 -19.36 -12.22 -1.41
C TYR A 47 -20.17 -13.51 -1.56
N THR A 48 -19.63 -14.47 -2.32
CA THR A 48 -20.30 -15.74 -2.62
C THR A 48 -20.37 -16.71 -1.44
N GLY A 49 -19.58 -16.47 -0.39
CA GLY A 49 -19.62 -17.27 0.83
C GLY A 49 -20.71 -16.85 1.81
N ILE A 50 -20.89 -17.66 2.85
CA ILE A 50 -21.73 -17.36 4.02
C ILE A 50 -20.86 -17.32 5.28
N ASN A 51 -21.37 -16.68 6.33
CA ASN A 51 -20.66 -16.50 7.61
C ASN A 51 -19.23 -15.91 7.44
N PRO A 52 -19.09 -14.71 6.85
CA PRO A 52 -17.79 -14.14 6.55
C PRO A 52 -17.00 -13.79 7.83
N THR A 53 -15.67 -13.85 7.72
CA THR A 53 -14.77 -13.23 8.70
C THR A 53 -14.32 -11.86 8.19
N PHE A 54 -14.72 -10.80 8.87
CA PHE A 54 -14.21 -9.45 8.61
C PHE A 54 -12.82 -9.30 9.22
N LYS A 55 -11.89 -8.72 8.47
CA LYS A 55 -10.54 -8.40 8.94
C LYS A 55 -10.15 -7.00 8.54
N GLY A 56 -9.34 -6.36 9.35
CA GLY A 56 -8.80 -5.06 9.03
C GLY A 56 -7.79 -4.56 10.05
N THR A 57 -7.46 -3.29 9.94
CA THR A 57 -6.56 -2.61 10.89
C THR A 57 -7.22 -1.39 11.50
N THR A 58 -6.78 -1.01 12.70
CA THR A 58 -7.09 0.26 13.36
C THR A 58 -5.99 0.55 14.39
N THR A 59 -6.16 1.58 15.21
CA THR A 59 -5.22 1.90 16.28
C THR A 59 -5.11 0.74 17.28
N ALA A 60 -3.89 0.29 17.57
CA ALA A 60 -3.62 -0.83 18.46
C ALA A 60 -4.32 -0.68 19.82
N GLY A 61 -4.96 -1.75 20.28
CA GLY A 61 -5.75 -1.76 21.51
C GLY A 61 -7.10 -1.03 21.46
N SER A 62 -7.49 -0.47 20.31
CA SER A 62 -8.79 0.22 20.18
C SER A 62 -9.95 -0.76 20.01
N GLU A 63 -11.13 -0.37 20.51
CA GLU A 63 -12.38 -1.10 20.30
C GLU A 63 -12.93 -0.80 18.90
N VAL A 64 -13.15 -1.85 18.11
CA VAL A 64 -13.89 -1.83 16.85
C VAL A 64 -15.31 -2.32 17.12
N LYS A 65 -16.29 -1.49 16.78
CA LYS A 65 -17.71 -1.82 16.82
C LYS A 65 -18.17 -2.22 15.42
N ILE A 66 -18.74 -3.41 15.30
CA ILE A 66 -19.30 -3.95 14.05
C ILE A 66 -20.80 -4.12 14.25
N LYS A 67 -21.57 -3.26 13.59
CA LYS A 67 -23.02 -3.37 13.52
C LYS A 67 -23.40 -4.12 12.26
N LEU A 68 -24.05 -5.27 12.44
CA LEU A 68 -24.63 -6.09 11.39
C LEU A 68 -26.14 -6.03 11.50
N ASN A 69 -26.80 -5.40 10.53
CA ASN A 69 -28.21 -5.06 10.58
C ASN A 69 -28.55 -4.30 11.87
N SER A 70 -29.29 -4.94 12.78
CA SER A 70 -29.67 -4.37 14.09
C SER A 70 -28.78 -4.81 15.24
N THR A 71 -27.83 -5.72 15.02
CA THR A 71 -26.99 -6.30 16.07
C THR A 71 -25.61 -5.64 16.09
N GLU A 72 -25.19 -5.14 17.25
CA GLU A 72 -23.85 -4.60 17.45
C GLU A 72 -22.95 -5.62 18.14
N ASN A 73 -21.73 -5.79 17.63
CA ASN A 73 -20.68 -6.62 18.20
C ASN A 73 -19.40 -5.81 18.36
N LYS A 74 -18.51 -6.25 19.24
CA LYS A 74 -17.30 -5.53 19.60
C LYS A 74 -16.09 -6.44 19.58
N VAL A 75 -14.98 -5.94 19.07
CA VAL A 75 -13.67 -6.61 19.09
C VAL A 75 -12.59 -5.58 19.39
N THR A 76 -11.56 -5.98 20.13
CA THR A 76 -10.40 -5.12 20.40
C THR A 76 -9.29 -5.46 19.42
N ALA A 77 -8.67 -4.44 18.82
CA ALA A 77 -7.50 -4.61 17.98
C ALA A 77 -6.28 -5.08 18.79
N ASP A 78 -5.46 -5.95 18.19
CA ASP A 78 -4.25 -6.47 18.82
C ASP A 78 -3.14 -5.40 18.96
N SER A 79 -1.98 -5.80 19.48
CA SER A 79 -0.83 -4.91 19.66
C SER A 79 -0.25 -4.36 18.36
N ALA A 80 -0.53 -5.00 17.22
CA ALA A 80 -0.16 -4.55 15.89
C ALA A 80 -1.29 -3.76 15.19
N GLY A 81 -2.44 -3.58 15.85
CA GLY A 81 -3.59 -2.89 15.28
C GLY A 81 -4.49 -3.75 14.41
N ASN A 82 -4.26 -5.07 14.33
CA ASN A 82 -5.13 -5.96 13.55
C ASN A 82 -6.37 -6.32 14.35
N TRP A 83 -7.50 -6.41 13.67
CA TRP A 83 -8.75 -6.89 14.25
C TRP A 83 -9.39 -7.93 13.32
N SER A 84 -10.13 -8.86 13.91
CA SER A 84 -10.86 -9.88 13.17
C SER A 84 -12.16 -10.24 13.87
N TYR A 85 -13.24 -10.33 13.10
CA TYR A 85 -14.57 -10.66 13.62
C TYR A 85 -15.25 -11.69 12.70
N SER A 86 -15.62 -12.83 13.26
CA SER A 86 -16.34 -13.89 12.53
C SER A 86 -17.84 -13.67 12.69
N ALA A 87 -18.52 -13.37 11.59
CA ALA A 87 -19.96 -13.11 11.59
C ALA A 87 -20.76 -14.37 11.25
N THR A 88 -21.88 -14.58 11.95
CA THR A 88 -22.85 -15.63 11.59
C THR A 88 -24.01 -14.98 10.84
N LEU A 89 -23.90 -14.92 9.51
CA LEU A 89 -24.89 -14.34 8.59
C LEU A 89 -25.27 -15.35 7.50
N ALA A 90 -26.57 -15.44 7.20
CA ALA A 90 -27.09 -16.22 6.09
C ALA A 90 -26.84 -15.52 4.74
N SER A 91 -27.22 -16.16 3.63
CA SER A 91 -27.26 -15.50 2.32
C SER A 91 -28.31 -14.40 2.28
N GLY A 92 -28.05 -13.33 1.53
CA GLY A 92 -28.92 -12.18 1.40
C GLY A 92 -28.19 -10.87 1.60
N ASP A 93 -28.96 -9.78 1.66
CA ASP A 93 -28.43 -8.43 1.79
C ASP A 93 -28.36 -8.03 3.26
N HIS A 94 -27.19 -7.53 3.68
CA HIS A 94 -26.93 -7.13 5.04
C HIS A 94 -26.34 -5.72 5.08
N THR A 95 -26.85 -4.89 5.99
CA THR A 95 -26.22 -3.60 6.27
C THR A 95 -25.10 -3.80 7.27
N VAL A 96 -23.91 -3.32 6.93
CA VAL A 96 -22.72 -3.42 7.78
C VAL A 96 -22.24 -2.01 8.09
N ALA A 97 -21.98 -1.72 9.36
CA ALA A 97 -21.30 -0.51 9.80
C ALA A 97 -20.17 -0.86 10.76
N ILE A 98 -18.98 -0.36 10.47
CA ILE A 98 -17.76 -0.58 11.25
C ILE A 98 -17.31 0.76 11.80
N THR A 99 -17.05 0.85 13.09
CA THR A 99 -16.65 2.09 13.75
C THR A 99 -15.49 1.84 14.71
N SER A 100 -14.50 2.72 14.71
CA SER A 100 -13.38 2.72 15.65
C SER A 100 -12.98 4.17 15.92
N GLY A 101 -13.01 4.58 17.19
CA GLY A 101 -12.80 5.99 17.56
C GLY A 101 -13.79 6.92 16.85
N SER A 102 -13.27 7.89 16.11
CA SER A 102 -14.05 8.84 15.30
C SER A 102 -14.28 8.39 13.85
N GLU A 103 -13.72 7.27 13.42
CA GLU A 103 -13.83 6.80 12.05
C GLU A 103 -14.97 5.78 11.92
N SER A 104 -15.72 5.90 10.83
CA SER A 104 -16.81 4.98 10.49
C SER A 104 -16.76 4.57 9.02
N TYR A 105 -17.30 3.39 8.73
CA TYR A 105 -17.46 2.84 7.39
C TYR A 105 -18.70 1.98 7.31
N SER A 106 -19.64 2.35 6.44
CA SER A 106 -20.90 1.63 6.22
C SER A 106 -21.04 1.19 4.76
N PHE A 107 -21.61 0.00 4.55
CA PHE A 107 -21.85 -0.58 3.24
C PHE A 107 -22.96 -1.64 3.29
N THR A 108 -23.50 -1.99 2.12
CA THR A 108 -24.37 -3.16 1.92
C THR A 108 -23.52 -4.36 1.51
N LEU A 109 -23.77 -5.51 2.13
CA LEU A 109 -23.09 -6.77 1.84
C LEU A 109 -24.09 -7.77 1.25
N HIS A 110 -23.88 -8.15 0.00
CA HIS A 110 -24.63 -9.18 -0.70
C HIS A 110 -23.96 -10.55 -0.47
N LEU A 111 -24.46 -11.33 0.50
CA LEU A 111 -23.93 -12.64 0.88
C LEU A 111 -24.56 -13.78 0.08
N GLY A 112 -23.74 -14.76 -0.28
CA GLY A 112 -24.17 -15.90 -1.11
C GLY A 112 -24.50 -15.50 -2.55
N GLN A 113 -24.14 -14.29 -2.95
CA GLN A 113 -24.43 -13.73 -4.26
C GLN A 113 -23.12 -13.43 -4.98
N ASP A 114 -23.11 -13.66 -6.28
CA ASP A 114 -22.09 -13.12 -7.16
C ASP A 114 -22.61 -11.81 -7.76
N MET A 115 -21.69 -10.90 -8.05
CA MET A 115 -22.04 -9.67 -8.76
C MET A 115 -22.37 -10.04 -10.20
N SER A 116 -23.67 -10.21 -10.51
CA SER A 116 -24.08 -10.45 -11.89
C SER A 116 -23.73 -9.21 -12.72
N ALA A 117 -22.84 -9.38 -13.70
CA ALA A 117 -22.34 -8.32 -14.58
C ALA A 117 -23.44 -7.61 -15.42
N SER A 118 -24.71 -7.98 -15.25
CA SER A 118 -25.86 -7.46 -15.98
C SER A 118 -26.46 -6.17 -15.42
N ASP A 119 -26.21 -5.81 -14.15
CA ASP A 119 -26.70 -4.54 -13.54
C ASP A 119 -25.57 -3.50 -13.32
N ALA A 120 -24.33 -3.87 -13.60
CA ALA A 120 -23.23 -2.93 -13.71
C ALA A 120 -23.32 -2.25 -15.09
N GLY A 121 -24.03 -1.12 -15.16
CA GLY A 121 -24.06 -0.28 -16.35
C GLY A 121 -22.65 -0.12 -16.95
N VAL A 122 -22.54 -0.59 -18.19
CA VAL A 122 -21.40 -0.57 -19.14
C VAL A 122 -20.50 -1.84 -19.18
N SER A 123 -21.04 -2.82 -19.92
CA SER A 123 -20.45 -3.56 -21.04
C SER A 123 -19.23 -4.49 -20.83
N SER A 124 -19.49 -5.81 -20.89
CA SER A 124 -18.81 -6.70 -21.85
C SER A 124 -19.51 -8.07 -21.93
N PRO A 125 -19.77 -8.65 -23.13
CA PRO A 125 -20.27 -10.00 -23.24
C PRO A 125 -19.09 -10.98 -23.24
N SER A 126 -19.12 -12.07 -22.46
CA SER A 126 -18.59 -13.34 -22.97
C SER A 126 -18.90 -14.57 -22.15
N ALA A 127 -19.16 -15.61 -22.94
CA ALA A 127 -19.50 -16.97 -22.62
C ALA A 127 -18.58 -17.69 -21.62
N ARG A 128 -19.18 -18.70 -21.01
CA ARG A 128 -18.57 -19.82 -20.28
C ARG A 128 -17.41 -20.44 -21.09
N GLN A 129 -16.19 -20.47 -20.55
CA GLN A 129 -15.11 -21.32 -21.06
C GLN A 129 -14.24 -21.90 -19.94
N THR A 130 -14.04 -23.21 -20.05
CA THR A 130 -13.10 -24.06 -19.35
C THR A 130 -11.64 -23.59 -19.51
N THR A 131 -10.91 -23.62 -18.39
CA THR A 131 -9.43 -23.54 -18.20
C THR A 131 -8.55 -23.19 -19.40
N THR A 132 -8.10 -21.94 -19.49
CA THR A 132 -6.73 -21.55 -19.84
C THR A 132 -6.39 -20.25 -19.10
N SER A 133 -5.15 -20.16 -18.61
CA SER A 133 -4.61 -19.07 -17.80
C SER A 133 -4.99 -17.67 -18.32
N VAL A 134 -5.49 -16.83 -17.42
CA VAL A 134 -5.65 -15.39 -17.63
C VAL A 134 -4.31 -14.76 -18.08
N PRO A 135 -4.28 -13.82 -19.04
CA PRO A 135 -3.08 -13.05 -19.31
C PRO A 135 -2.82 -12.15 -18.09
N SER A 136 -1.70 -12.36 -17.41
CA SER A 136 -1.23 -11.51 -16.32
C SER A 136 -0.76 -10.15 -16.87
N THR A 137 -1.70 -9.24 -17.11
CA THR A 137 -1.39 -7.85 -17.47
C THR A 137 -0.94 -7.03 -16.26
N GLY A 138 -1.02 -7.58 -15.04
CA GLY A 138 -0.42 -7.00 -13.83
C GLY A 138 1.09 -7.20 -13.73
N TYR A 139 1.60 -8.40 -14.05
CA TYR A 139 3.06 -8.64 -14.05
C TYR A 139 3.77 -7.93 -15.22
N ASN A 140 3.14 -7.88 -16.40
CA ASN A 140 3.75 -7.27 -17.59
C ASN A 140 3.89 -5.74 -17.47
N GLN A 141 3.03 -5.07 -16.70
CA GLN A 141 3.16 -3.64 -16.39
C GLN A 141 4.29 -3.37 -15.40
N MET A 142 4.50 -4.24 -14.40
CA MET A 142 5.62 -4.11 -13.47
C MET A 142 6.97 -4.37 -14.17
N VAL A 143 7.05 -5.35 -15.07
CA VAL A 143 8.25 -5.58 -15.90
C VAL A 143 8.49 -4.41 -16.88
N GLY A 144 7.42 -3.86 -17.48
CA GLY A 144 7.53 -2.69 -18.36
C GLY A 144 8.05 -1.44 -17.65
N VAL A 145 7.50 -1.11 -16.48
CA VAL A 145 7.92 0.06 -15.68
C VAL A 145 9.35 -0.13 -15.13
N THR A 146 9.69 -1.33 -14.64
CA THR A 146 11.05 -1.61 -14.15
C THR A 146 12.08 -1.58 -15.27
N THR A 147 11.78 -2.16 -16.44
CA THR A 147 12.68 -2.13 -17.60
C THR A 147 12.87 -0.69 -18.10
N ALA A 148 11.80 0.11 -18.15
CA ALA A 148 11.89 1.52 -18.54
C ALA A 148 12.78 2.33 -17.57
N LEU A 149 12.62 2.15 -16.26
CA LEU A 149 13.45 2.82 -15.26
C LEU A 149 14.92 2.38 -15.34
N VAL A 150 15.20 1.11 -15.60
CA VAL A 150 16.58 0.59 -15.79
C VAL A 150 17.22 1.19 -17.05
N LEU A 151 16.50 1.27 -18.17
CA LEU A 151 17.01 1.86 -19.41
C LEU A 151 17.26 3.38 -19.25
N ILE A 152 16.36 4.10 -18.59
CA ILE A 152 16.53 5.52 -18.28
C ILE A 152 17.75 5.71 -17.36
N GLY A 153 17.90 4.89 -16.32
CA GLY A 153 19.05 4.90 -15.43
C GLY A 153 20.38 4.61 -16.13
N ALA A 154 20.43 3.58 -16.97
CA ALA A 154 21.62 3.22 -17.75
C ALA A 154 21.99 4.30 -18.78
N GLY A 155 21.00 4.93 -19.40
CA GLY A 155 21.18 6.08 -20.29
C GLY A 155 21.79 7.28 -19.56
N MET A 156 21.23 7.64 -18.40
CA MET A 156 21.77 8.74 -17.57
C MET A 156 23.20 8.45 -17.08
N TYR A 157 23.48 7.21 -16.64
CA TYR A 157 24.81 6.81 -16.22
C TYR A 157 25.83 6.93 -17.37
N SER A 158 25.46 6.45 -18.56
CA SER A 158 26.31 6.50 -19.76
C SER A 158 26.57 7.94 -20.22
N TYR A 159 25.55 8.79 -20.19
CA TYR A 159 25.67 10.22 -20.50
C TYR A 159 26.62 10.94 -19.54
N VAL A 160 26.47 10.72 -18.24
CA VAL A 160 27.34 11.31 -17.21
C VAL A 160 28.78 10.78 -17.34
N ASN A 161 28.96 9.49 -17.59
CA ASN A 161 30.30 8.91 -17.78
C ASN A 161 30.97 9.45 -19.05
N GLY A 162 30.21 9.61 -20.14
CA GLY A 162 30.67 10.24 -21.38
C GLY A 162 31.15 11.67 -21.15
N MET A 163 30.37 12.49 -20.46
CA MET A 163 30.78 13.86 -20.10
C MET A 163 32.04 13.90 -19.24
N ARG A 164 32.18 12.99 -18.26
CA ARG A 164 33.40 12.91 -17.45
C ARG A 164 34.62 12.53 -18.29
N ASN A 165 34.47 11.62 -19.24
CA ASN A 165 35.55 11.20 -20.12
C ASN A 165 35.95 12.31 -21.09
N GLN A 166 35.00 13.08 -21.63
CA GLN A 166 35.28 14.26 -22.44
C GLN A 166 36.07 15.32 -21.65
N LYS A 167 35.68 15.59 -20.40
CA LYS A 167 36.45 16.49 -19.51
C LYS A 167 37.87 16.00 -19.27
N LYS A 168 38.07 14.70 -19.01
CA LYS A 168 39.41 14.10 -18.83
C LYS A 168 40.26 14.22 -20.09
N ILE A 169 39.68 13.96 -21.27
CA ILE A 169 40.37 14.06 -22.55
C ILE A 169 40.77 15.51 -22.83
N HIS A 170 39.86 16.46 -22.65
CA HIS A 170 40.13 17.88 -22.86
C HIS A 170 41.25 18.40 -21.92
N VAL A 171 41.21 18.04 -20.63
CA VAL A 171 42.27 18.37 -19.67
C VAL A 171 43.60 17.74 -20.08
N LYS A 172 43.61 16.48 -20.55
CA LYS A 172 44.82 15.82 -21.04
C LYS A 172 45.42 16.52 -22.27
N TYR A 173 44.59 17.02 -23.19
CA TYR A 173 45.05 17.80 -24.33
C TYR A 173 45.65 19.15 -23.91
N ILE A 174 45.03 19.86 -22.95
CA ILE A 174 45.57 21.13 -22.41
C ILE A 174 46.92 20.91 -21.72
N LEU A 175 47.05 19.88 -20.88
CA LEU A 175 48.32 19.58 -20.20
C LEU A 175 49.43 19.21 -21.19
N LYS A 176 49.09 18.49 -22.26
CA LYS A 176 50.05 18.12 -23.32
C LYS A 176 50.51 19.32 -24.16
N SER A 177 49.64 20.31 -24.40
CA SER A 177 50.07 21.54 -25.09
C SER A 177 50.97 22.39 -24.19
N LEU A 178 50.67 22.48 -22.90
CA LEU A 178 51.51 23.22 -21.94
C LEU A 178 52.91 22.61 -21.77
N ASP A 179 53.02 21.28 -21.80
CA ASP A 179 54.32 20.58 -21.72
C ASP A 179 55.15 20.79 -22.99
N LYS A 180 54.50 20.82 -24.16
CA LYS A 180 55.16 21.05 -25.46
C LYS A 180 55.70 22.48 -25.59
N ASP A 181 55.06 23.46 -24.96
CA ASP A 181 55.52 24.85 -24.94
C ASP A 181 56.66 25.09 -23.92
N ASN A 182 56.92 24.11 -23.02
CA ASN A 182 57.95 24.16 -21.99
C ASN A 182 59.24 23.39 -22.33
N SER A 183 59.34 22.78 -23.53
CA SER A 183 60.57 22.14 -24.02
C SER A 183 61.33 23.07 -24.98
N PHE A 184 62.09 24.00 -24.42
CA PHE A 184 63.18 24.73 -25.08
C PHE A 184 64.49 24.41 -24.38
#